data_AF-A0A967L9P5-F1
#
_entry.id   AF-A0A967L9P5-F1
#
_cell.length_a   1.000
_cell.length_b   1.000
_cell.length_c   1.000
_cell.angle_alpha   90.00
_cell.angle_beta   90.00
_cell.angle_gamma   90.00
#
_symmetry.space_group_name_H-M   'P 1'
#
loop_
_entity.id
_entity.type
_entity.pdbx_description
1 polymer ?
#
loop_
_entity_poly.entity_id
_entity_poly.type
_entity_poly.pdbx_seq_one_letter_code
_entity_poly.pdbx_strand_id
1 'polypeptide(L)'
;MSGNSAGVEGGGIYLDAGPGAVLRNSIISGNTSPSGPDLQNYAALSTTGTNLIGNLVGSGLSAGPGIVVGPATLRPLGNYGGPTPTMAPLPGSLAIDAAQPGPAVPGRDQRGRLRAEDGTGDGIRALDIGAFEVGTSIVTSVADSGPGSLRSIVETQTGHEWVHFNTDPAKGDVFDGTPAATITLASVLEISGKALHFDARSIPGGVTLSGNDATRVISVDAASTVEIDNMTITRGFIPAALDQGAGVFNAGTLTVRDSTILNNHSAQYGGACGNVGVLSLVRCTITKNTASFDAGGINNRGGTLLLTDSTASYNLSGGNGG
;
A
#
# COMPACT_ATOMS: atom_id res chain seq x y z
N MET A 1 11.84 15.71 -2.16
CA MET A 1 11.16 16.72 -3.00
C MET A 1 10.95 16.14 -4.37
N SER A 2 9.71 16.16 -4.83
CA SER A 2 9.31 15.64 -6.14
C SER A 2 8.06 16.37 -6.61
N GLY A 3 7.85 16.44 -7.93
CA GLY A 3 6.67 17.07 -8.51
C GLY A 3 6.66 18.60 -8.47
N ASN A 4 7.80 19.26 -8.23
CA ASN A 4 7.91 20.71 -8.33
C ASN A 4 8.24 21.12 -9.77
N SER A 5 7.90 22.36 -10.14
CA SER A 5 8.17 22.89 -11.48
C SER A 5 8.61 24.35 -11.45
N ALA A 6 9.55 24.72 -12.32
CA ALA A 6 9.99 26.09 -12.53
C ALA A 6 10.06 26.42 -14.04
N GLY A 7 9.70 27.66 -14.39
CA GLY A 7 9.67 28.11 -15.79
C GLY A 7 11.04 28.37 -16.42
N VAL A 8 12.11 28.42 -15.61
CA VAL A 8 13.47 28.74 -16.08
C VAL A 8 14.46 27.69 -15.59
N GLU A 9 14.68 27.61 -14.28
CA GLU A 9 15.71 26.75 -13.72
C GLU A 9 15.43 26.30 -12.29
N GLY A 10 16.03 25.18 -11.87
CA GLY A 10 15.96 24.70 -10.50
C GLY A 10 14.57 24.21 -10.10
N GLY A 11 13.93 23.39 -10.93
CA GLY A 11 12.56 22.90 -10.70
C GLY A 11 12.34 22.31 -9.30
N GLY A 12 13.32 21.58 -8.75
CA GLY A 12 13.32 21.11 -7.37
C GLY A 12 14.00 22.09 -6.41
N ILE A 13 15.25 22.46 -6.70
CA ILE A 13 16.02 23.47 -5.94
C ILE A 13 16.71 24.42 -6.90
N TYR A 14 16.63 25.71 -6.61
CA TYR A 14 17.51 26.75 -7.14
C TYR A 14 18.43 27.27 -6.04
N LEU A 15 19.74 27.07 -6.18
CA LEU A 15 20.76 27.64 -5.28
C LEU A 15 21.39 28.86 -5.94
N ASP A 16 21.00 30.04 -5.47
CA ASP A 16 21.59 31.32 -5.89
C ASP A 16 22.95 31.57 -5.21
N ALA A 17 23.76 32.46 -5.80
CA ALA A 17 25.07 32.83 -5.27
C ALA A 17 24.96 33.25 -3.78
N GLY A 18 25.59 32.48 -2.89
CA GLY A 18 25.40 32.64 -1.44
C GLY A 18 26.14 31.58 -0.61
N PRO A 19 25.84 31.49 0.72
CA PRO A 19 26.57 30.62 1.65
C PRO A 19 26.39 29.11 1.39
N GLY A 20 25.54 28.74 0.42
CA GLY A 20 25.40 27.38 -0.06
C GLY A 20 24.33 26.56 0.66
N ALA A 21 24.30 25.25 0.35
CA ALA A 21 23.38 24.29 0.95
C ALA A 21 24.09 22.97 1.31
N VAL A 22 23.47 22.24 2.23
CA VAL A 22 23.86 20.89 2.61
C VAL A 22 22.71 19.94 2.29
N LEU A 23 22.94 18.96 1.42
CA LEU A 23 22.00 17.86 1.22
C LEU A 23 22.36 16.71 2.15
N ARG A 24 21.35 16.16 2.83
CA ARG A 24 21.53 15.08 3.79
C ARG A 24 20.40 14.09 3.68
N ASN A 25 20.70 12.85 3.28
CA ASN A 25 19.73 11.77 3.19
C ASN A 25 18.44 12.16 2.44
N SER A 26 18.60 12.92 1.36
CA SER A 26 17.51 13.64 0.70
C SER A 26 17.19 13.07 -0.68
N ILE A 27 15.91 13.07 -1.04
CA ILE A 27 15.45 12.79 -2.40
C ILE A 27 15.13 14.12 -3.11
N ILE A 28 15.67 14.33 -4.30
CA ILE A 28 15.33 15.44 -5.20
C ILE A 28 15.17 14.85 -6.60
N SER A 29 13.97 14.43 -6.96
CA SER A 29 13.72 13.67 -8.18
C SER A 29 12.33 13.94 -8.73
N GLY A 30 12.15 13.89 -10.05
CA GLY A 30 10.84 14.09 -10.68
C GLY A 30 10.35 15.55 -10.64
N ASN A 31 11.26 16.52 -10.56
CA ASN A 31 10.95 17.93 -10.72
C ASN A 31 11.22 18.38 -12.17
N THR A 32 10.66 19.51 -12.60
CA THR A 32 10.72 19.96 -14.00
C THR A 32 11.15 21.42 -14.13
N SER A 33 12.11 21.68 -15.02
CA SER A 33 12.45 23.02 -15.53
C SER A 33 13.29 22.91 -16.80
N PRO A 34 13.39 23.97 -17.61
CA PRO A 34 14.26 23.99 -18.79
C PRO A 34 15.74 23.74 -18.48
N SER A 35 16.27 24.31 -17.40
CA SER A 35 17.64 24.05 -16.91
C SER A 35 17.61 23.50 -15.48
N GLY A 36 18.48 22.55 -15.15
CA GLY A 36 18.59 21.99 -13.81
C GLY A 36 17.26 21.53 -13.18
N PRO A 37 16.55 20.56 -13.80
CA PRO A 37 15.18 20.17 -13.40
C PRO A 37 15.06 19.80 -11.93
N ASP A 38 15.98 18.99 -11.40
CA ASP A 38 15.96 18.61 -9.98
C ASP A 38 16.74 19.60 -9.12
N LEU A 39 17.92 20.03 -9.55
CA LEU A 39 18.73 20.98 -8.81
C LEU A 39 19.57 21.84 -9.77
N GLN A 40 19.41 23.16 -9.66
CA GLN A 40 20.28 24.15 -10.30
C GLN A 40 21.17 24.79 -9.23
N ASN A 41 22.49 24.76 -9.44
CA ASN A 41 23.46 25.21 -8.45
C ASN A 41 24.41 26.30 -8.98
N TYR A 42 24.38 27.47 -8.33
CA TYR A 42 25.33 28.57 -8.51
C TYR A 42 26.11 28.89 -7.22
N ALA A 43 26.03 28.02 -6.20
CA ALA A 43 26.63 28.24 -4.89
C ALA A 43 27.44 27.03 -4.38
N ALA A 44 27.98 27.16 -3.17
CA ALA A 44 28.60 26.03 -2.48
C ALA A 44 27.53 24.96 -2.19
N LEU A 45 27.76 23.72 -2.63
CA LEU A 45 26.88 22.60 -2.34
C LEU A 45 27.71 21.48 -1.73
N SER A 46 27.30 21.04 -0.54
CA SER A 46 27.90 19.87 0.10
C SER A 46 26.84 18.80 0.34
N THR A 47 27.28 17.54 0.38
CA THR A 47 26.41 16.38 0.55
C THR A 47 26.90 15.54 1.70
N THR A 48 25.98 15.06 2.53
CA THR A 48 26.25 14.11 3.61
C THR A 48 25.25 12.95 3.53
N GLY A 49 25.66 11.77 3.99
CA GLY A 49 24.86 10.55 3.80
C GLY A 49 24.61 10.24 2.33
N THR A 50 23.50 9.56 2.03
CA THR A 50 23.13 9.19 0.66
C THR A 50 21.99 10.06 0.15
N ASN A 51 22.17 10.74 -0.97
CA ASN A 51 21.12 11.55 -1.59
C ASN A 51 20.74 10.93 -2.93
N LEU A 52 19.44 10.93 -3.23
CA LEU A 52 18.90 10.44 -4.49
C LEU A 52 18.51 11.64 -5.36
N ILE A 53 19.19 11.85 -6.46
CA ILE A 53 18.92 12.95 -7.40
C ILE A 53 18.44 12.36 -8.73
N GLY A 54 17.25 12.77 -9.19
CA GLY A 54 16.67 12.24 -10.42
C GLY A 54 17.50 12.56 -11.66
N ASN A 55 17.96 13.80 -11.74
CA ASN A 55 18.72 14.36 -12.84
C ASN A 55 19.82 15.30 -12.29
N LEU A 56 21.08 14.98 -12.60
CA LEU A 56 22.24 15.76 -12.14
C LEU A 56 22.52 17.03 -12.96
N VAL A 57 21.86 17.24 -14.10
CA VAL A 57 22.06 18.45 -14.92
C VAL A 57 21.84 19.69 -14.04
N GLY A 58 22.74 20.68 -14.12
CA GLY A 58 22.66 21.91 -13.34
C GLY A 58 23.14 21.80 -11.89
N SER A 59 23.32 20.60 -11.34
CA SER A 59 23.58 20.42 -9.90
C SER A 59 25.03 20.65 -9.47
N GLY A 60 25.99 20.44 -10.38
CA GLY A 60 27.42 20.37 -10.05
C GLY A 60 27.82 19.12 -9.26
N LEU A 61 26.93 18.14 -9.13
CA LEU A 61 27.16 16.86 -8.47
C LEU A 61 27.49 15.75 -9.49
N SER A 62 28.11 14.68 -9.02
CA SER A 62 28.42 13.47 -9.78
C SER A 62 27.91 12.23 -9.06
N ALA A 63 27.50 11.21 -9.81
CA ALA A 63 27.13 9.91 -9.26
C ALA A 63 28.28 9.31 -8.43
N GLY A 64 27.97 8.64 -7.33
CA GLY A 64 28.98 8.03 -6.46
C GLY A 64 28.41 7.54 -5.12
N PRO A 65 29.27 7.13 -4.17
CA PRO A 65 28.85 6.48 -2.91
C PRO A 65 27.87 7.27 -2.03
N GLY A 66 27.68 8.57 -2.25
CA GLY A 66 26.69 9.41 -1.55
C GLY A 66 25.63 10.03 -2.47
N ILE A 67 25.66 9.73 -3.77
CA ILE A 67 24.76 10.28 -4.80
C ILE A 67 24.27 9.15 -5.70
N VAL A 68 23.05 8.69 -5.41
CA VAL A 68 22.29 7.78 -6.26
C VAL A 68 21.58 8.61 -7.32
N VAL A 69 21.62 8.16 -8.58
CA VAL A 69 21.05 8.88 -9.71
C VAL A 69 19.95 8.06 -10.36
N GLY A 70 18.78 8.65 -10.50
CA GLY A 70 17.65 8.02 -11.19
C GLY A 70 16.29 8.37 -10.60
N PRO A 71 15.20 7.93 -11.24
CA PRO A 71 13.85 8.22 -10.79
C PRO A 71 13.61 7.64 -9.40
N ALA A 72 13.05 8.46 -8.51
CA ALA A 72 12.76 8.02 -7.15
C ALA A 72 11.46 7.22 -7.02
N THR A 73 10.61 7.19 -8.05
CA THR A 73 9.31 6.48 -8.06
C THR A 73 8.58 6.57 -6.71
N LEU A 74 8.11 7.78 -6.41
CA LEU A 74 7.43 8.08 -5.15
C LEU A 74 5.92 8.15 -5.36
N ARG A 75 5.19 7.94 -4.27
CA ARG A 75 3.76 8.22 -4.19
C ARG A 75 3.50 9.73 -4.08
N PRO A 76 2.29 10.18 -4.44
CA PRO A 76 1.86 11.54 -4.15
C PRO A 76 2.03 11.89 -2.67
N LEU A 77 2.16 13.17 -2.36
CA LEU A 77 2.20 13.64 -0.97
C LEU A 77 0.90 13.22 -0.25
N GLY A 78 1.02 12.45 0.83
CA GLY A 78 -0.15 11.90 1.52
C GLY A 78 0.14 11.55 2.97
N ASN A 79 -0.92 11.25 3.72
CA ASN A 79 -0.78 10.74 5.08
C ASN A 79 -0.42 9.26 5.03
N TYR A 80 0.84 8.93 5.33
CA TYR A 80 1.33 7.56 5.35
C TYR A 80 1.66 7.06 6.77
N GLY A 81 0.96 7.58 7.78
CA GLY A 81 1.02 7.09 9.17
C GLY A 81 1.91 7.89 10.12
N GLY A 82 2.20 9.15 9.81
CA GLY A 82 3.01 10.05 10.65
C GLY A 82 2.32 11.39 10.94
N PRO A 83 2.91 12.24 11.80
CA PRO A 83 2.38 13.56 12.16
C PRO A 83 2.38 14.57 11.00
N THR A 84 3.07 14.26 9.89
CA THR A 84 3.11 15.08 8.69
C THR A 84 2.97 14.23 7.42
N PRO A 85 2.34 14.76 6.34
CA PRO A 85 2.32 14.09 5.05
C PRO A 85 3.73 13.79 4.55
N THR A 86 3.88 12.71 3.79
CA THR A 86 5.15 12.22 3.29
C THR A 86 4.97 11.72 1.85
N MET A 87 6.06 11.47 1.12
CA MET A 87 6.02 10.82 -0.20
C MET A 87 6.71 9.47 -0.06
N ALA A 88 5.93 8.41 0.14
CA ALA A 88 6.46 7.07 0.34
C ALA A 88 7.06 6.50 -0.96
N PRO A 89 8.25 5.87 -0.92
CA PRO A 89 8.78 5.11 -2.05
C PRO A 89 7.82 4.00 -2.48
N LEU A 90 7.67 3.79 -3.79
CA LEU A 90 6.98 2.63 -4.36
C LEU A 90 7.93 1.42 -4.40
N PRO A 91 7.40 0.17 -4.40
CA PRO A 91 8.22 -1.02 -4.66
C PRO A 91 9.14 -0.84 -5.88
N GLY A 92 10.40 -1.23 -5.75
CA GLY A 92 11.44 -1.07 -6.78
C GLY A 92 12.05 0.34 -6.87
N SER A 93 11.68 1.27 -5.99
CA SER A 93 12.31 2.59 -5.92
C SER A 93 13.79 2.50 -5.52
N LEU A 94 14.62 3.31 -6.18
CA LEU A 94 16.05 3.48 -5.85
C LEU A 94 16.29 4.13 -4.48
N ALA A 95 15.23 4.63 -3.83
CA ALA A 95 15.32 5.15 -2.47
C ALA A 95 15.32 4.03 -1.42
N ILE A 96 14.79 2.84 -1.75
CA ILE A 96 14.59 1.77 -0.79
C ILE A 96 15.91 1.07 -0.49
N ASP A 97 16.23 0.86 0.78
CA ASP A 97 17.43 0.16 1.26
C ASP A 97 18.76 0.76 0.74
N ALA A 98 18.73 2.01 0.28
CA ALA A 98 19.83 2.64 -0.46
C ALA A 98 20.65 3.65 0.37
N ALA A 99 20.16 4.06 1.54
CA ALA A 99 20.87 4.99 2.41
C ALA A 99 21.97 4.31 3.22
N GLN A 100 23.13 4.96 3.27
CA GLN A 100 24.26 4.52 4.07
C GLN A 100 24.04 4.90 5.54
N PRO A 101 24.26 3.99 6.50
CA PRO A 101 24.18 4.31 7.92
C PRO A 101 25.23 5.35 8.30
N GLY A 102 24.89 6.25 9.22
CA GLY A 102 25.83 7.24 9.74
C GLY A 102 25.25 8.05 10.90
N PRO A 103 26.08 8.81 11.64
CA PRO A 103 25.63 9.64 12.77
C PRO A 103 24.61 10.71 12.35
N ALA A 104 24.50 10.91 11.04
CA ALA A 104 23.59 11.82 10.38
C ALA A 104 22.20 11.21 10.06
N VAL A 105 21.94 9.94 10.33
CA VAL A 105 20.62 9.36 10.05
C VAL A 105 19.84 9.25 11.36
N PRO A 106 18.66 9.89 11.50
CA PRO A 106 17.81 9.67 12.66
C PRO A 106 17.49 8.17 12.78
N GLY A 107 17.53 7.63 14.01
CA GLY A 107 17.20 6.21 14.25
C GLY A 107 15.73 5.87 13.96
N ARG A 108 14.90 6.89 13.77
CA ARG A 108 13.50 6.75 13.36
C ARG A 108 13.15 7.66 12.19
N ASP A 109 12.25 7.22 11.33
CA ASP A 109 11.68 8.03 10.27
C ASP A 109 10.65 9.04 10.81
N GLN A 110 10.05 9.85 9.94
CA GLN A 110 9.13 10.89 10.40
C GLN A 110 7.84 10.36 11.02
N ARG A 111 7.53 9.06 10.88
CA ARG A 111 6.38 8.38 11.47
C ARG A 111 6.73 7.77 12.84
N GLY A 112 7.98 7.87 13.26
CA GLY A 112 8.49 7.23 14.47
C GLY A 112 8.87 5.76 14.27
N ARG A 113 8.96 5.27 13.03
CA ARG A 113 9.38 3.89 12.72
C ARG A 113 10.88 3.77 12.75
N LEU A 114 11.42 2.62 13.17
CA LEU A 114 12.86 2.37 13.07
C LEU A 114 13.28 2.44 11.59
N ARG A 115 14.50 2.91 11.34
CA ARG A 115 15.00 3.13 9.97
C ARG A 115 15.75 1.97 9.36
N ALA A 116 16.23 0.99 10.12
CA ALA A 116 16.88 -0.15 9.51
C ALA A 116 15.83 -1.24 9.33
N GLU A 117 15.07 -1.22 8.24
CA GLU A 117 14.09 -2.25 7.89
C GLU A 117 14.51 -2.93 6.59
N ASP A 118 13.96 -4.10 6.30
CA ASP A 118 14.23 -4.79 5.03
C ASP A 118 13.13 -4.38 4.03
N GLY A 119 13.25 -3.16 3.51
CA GLY A 119 12.25 -2.55 2.66
C GLY A 119 12.10 -3.22 1.30
N THR A 120 13.11 -4.00 0.87
CA THR A 120 13.09 -4.77 -0.37
C THR A 120 12.79 -6.26 -0.20
N GLY A 121 12.68 -6.77 1.03
CA GLY A 121 12.33 -8.16 1.34
C GLY A 121 13.40 -9.20 1.00
N ASP A 122 14.68 -8.85 0.96
CA ASP A 122 15.79 -9.81 0.71
C ASP A 122 16.49 -10.32 1.97
N GLY A 123 15.96 -9.99 3.14
CA GLY A 123 16.52 -10.35 4.44
C GLY A 123 17.62 -9.40 4.92
N ILE A 124 17.97 -8.37 4.15
CA ILE A 124 18.95 -7.36 4.53
C ILE A 124 18.21 -6.11 5.00
N ARG A 125 18.42 -5.75 6.27
CA ARG A 125 17.88 -4.51 6.82
C ARG A 125 18.80 -3.36 6.48
N ALA A 126 18.31 -2.40 5.70
CA ALA A 126 19.03 -1.19 5.33
C ALA A 126 18.14 0.03 5.59
N LEU A 127 18.67 1.22 5.29
CA LEU A 127 17.95 2.47 5.51
C LEU A 127 17.47 3.00 4.16
N ASP A 128 16.27 3.55 4.14
CA ASP A 128 15.78 4.28 2.97
C ASP A 128 16.37 5.68 2.89
N ILE A 129 16.53 6.18 1.66
CA ILE A 129 16.81 7.60 1.42
C ILE A 129 15.52 8.40 1.64
N GLY A 130 15.61 9.57 2.28
CA GLY A 130 14.48 10.46 2.47
C GLY A 130 13.87 10.36 3.87
N ALA A 131 12.58 10.64 3.99
CA ALA A 131 11.91 10.81 5.29
C ALA A 131 11.02 9.62 5.70
N PHE A 132 10.94 8.61 4.85
CA PHE A 132 10.08 7.43 4.99
C PHE A 132 10.94 6.17 4.98
N GLU A 133 10.63 5.22 5.86
CA GLU A 133 11.20 3.88 5.84
C GLU A 133 10.20 2.83 5.34
N VAL A 134 10.47 2.17 4.23
CA VAL A 134 9.66 1.05 3.74
C VAL A 134 9.90 -0.13 4.67
N GLY A 135 8.82 -0.62 5.29
CA GLY A 135 8.87 -1.81 6.15
C GLY A 135 8.81 -3.10 5.34
N THR A 136 9.10 -4.21 6.00
CA THR A 136 9.11 -5.60 5.50
C THR A 136 7.75 -6.18 5.10
N SER A 137 6.75 -5.33 4.89
CA SER A 137 5.37 -5.73 4.62
C SER A 137 5.16 -6.10 3.14
N ILE A 138 6.12 -6.78 2.49
CA ILE A 138 5.98 -7.25 1.11
C ILE A 138 5.56 -8.71 1.13
N VAL A 139 4.38 -9.00 0.57
CA VAL A 139 3.90 -10.35 0.29
C VAL A 139 4.72 -10.92 -0.87
N THR A 140 5.49 -11.96 -0.59
CA THR A 140 6.37 -12.65 -1.55
C THR A 140 5.88 -14.05 -1.89
N SER A 141 4.76 -14.50 -1.31
CA SER A 141 4.17 -15.80 -1.61
C SER A 141 2.65 -15.77 -1.74
N VAL A 142 2.13 -16.56 -2.68
CA VAL A 142 0.69 -16.84 -2.81
C VAL A 142 0.15 -17.85 -1.79
N ALA A 143 1.03 -18.46 -0.99
CA ALA A 143 0.63 -19.36 0.07
C ALA A 143 -0.18 -18.63 1.15
N ASP A 144 -1.17 -19.32 1.75
CA ASP A 144 -1.96 -18.78 2.85
C ASP A 144 -1.16 -18.58 4.14
N SER A 145 -0.09 -19.33 4.34
CA SER A 145 0.69 -19.30 5.58
C SER A 145 2.17 -19.56 5.33
N GLY A 146 2.98 -19.32 6.35
CA GLY A 146 4.44 -19.42 6.27
C GLY A 146 5.11 -18.11 5.85
N PRO A 147 6.45 -18.06 5.87
CA PRO A 147 7.21 -16.85 5.56
C PRO A 147 6.81 -16.24 4.21
N GLY A 148 6.63 -14.92 4.17
CA GLY A 148 6.29 -14.18 2.95
C GLY A 148 4.82 -14.20 2.55
N SER A 149 3.97 -14.97 3.23
CA SER A 149 2.52 -14.96 3.00
C SER A 149 1.87 -13.69 3.54
N LEU A 150 0.74 -13.28 2.94
CA LEU A 150 -0.09 -12.17 3.45
C LEU A 150 -0.49 -12.38 4.91
N ARG A 151 -0.86 -13.60 5.30
CA ARG A 151 -1.21 -13.93 6.68
C ARG A 151 -0.05 -13.71 7.64
N SER A 152 1.15 -14.17 7.30
CA SER A 152 2.33 -13.98 8.15
C SER A 152 2.65 -12.50 8.38
N ILE A 153 2.43 -11.67 7.36
CA ILE A 153 2.56 -10.21 7.47
C ILE A 153 1.46 -9.68 8.41
N VAL A 154 0.20 -9.99 8.15
CA VAL A 154 -0.92 -9.55 9.00
C VAL A 154 -0.68 -9.92 10.47
N GLU A 155 -0.20 -11.12 10.76
CA GLU A 155 0.09 -11.58 12.13
C GLU A 155 1.22 -10.79 12.79
N THR A 156 2.32 -10.55 12.08
CA THR A 156 3.53 -9.92 12.63
C THR A 156 3.48 -8.40 12.70
N GLN A 157 2.65 -7.75 11.88
CA GLN A 157 2.64 -6.29 11.82
C GLN A 157 2.14 -5.62 13.10
N THR A 158 2.81 -4.54 13.51
CA THR A 158 2.43 -3.69 14.64
C THR A 158 2.33 -2.23 14.18
N GLY A 159 1.19 -1.58 14.46
CA GLY A 159 0.93 -0.19 14.04
C GLY A 159 0.30 -0.07 12.64
N HIS A 160 0.43 1.13 12.04
CA HIS A 160 -0.06 1.40 10.69
C HIS A 160 0.96 0.97 9.64
N GLU A 161 0.58 0.06 8.74
CA GLU A 161 1.47 -0.59 7.78
C GLU A 161 0.92 -0.64 6.38
N TRP A 162 1.78 -0.39 5.40
CA TRP A 162 1.48 -0.60 3.99
C TRP A 162 1.97 -1.98 3.58
N VAL A 163 1.04 -2.85 3.24
CA VAL A 163 1.33 -4.19 2.72
C VAL A 163 1.35 -4.12 1.20
N HIS A 164 2.50 -4.42 0.62
CA HIS A 164 2.73 -4.48 -0.81
C HIS A 164 2.82 -5.93 -1.28
N PHE A 165 2.83 -6.11 -2.60
CA PHE A 165 2.99 -7.42 -3.23
C PHE A 165 4.23 -7.40 -4.11
N ASN A 166 5.00 -8.49 -4.07
CA ASN A 166 6.28 -8.57 -4.76
C ASN A 166 6.11 -8.49 -6.29
N THR A 167 6.81 -7.54 -6.92
CA THR A 167 6.89 -7.42 -8.39
C THR A 167 8.26 -7.81 -8.93
N ASP A 168 9.19 -8.21 -8.08
CA ASP A 168 10.56 -8.56 -8.45
C ASP A 168 10.68 -10.07 -8.73
N PRO A 169 10.98 -10.49 -9.98
CA PRO A 169 11.20 -11.90 -10.33
C PRO A 169 12.38 -12.56 -9.64
N ALA A 170 13.26 -11.81 -8.99
CA ALA A 170 14.33 -12.37 -8.18
C ALA A 170 13.90 -12.74 -6.75
N LYS A 171 12.70 -12.32 -6.28
CA LYS A 171 12.33 -12.33 -4.86
C LYS A 171 11.04 -13.10 -4.52
N GLY A 172 10.93 -14.36 -4.96
CA GLY A 172 9.80 -15.25 -4.63
C GLY A 172 8.72 -15.27 -5.70
N ASP A 173 7.44 -15.42 -5.29
CA ASP A 173 6.32 -15.34 -6.23
C ASP A 173 6.19 -13.91 -6.74
N VAL A 174 5.99 -13.77 -8.06
CA VAL A 174 5.79 -12.48 -8.72
C VAL A 174 4.32 -12.22 -8.91
N PHE A 175 3.88 -11.06 -8.45
CA PHE A 175 2.54 -10.52 -8.65
C PHE A 175 2.60 -9.52 -9.82
N ASP A 176 2.59 -9.99 -11.07
CA ASP A 176 2.69 -9.14 -12.28
C ASP A 176 1.51 -9.30 -13.27
N GLY A 177 0.57 -10.23 -13.03
CA GLY A 177 -0.61 -10.51 -13.87
C GLY A 177 -0.24 -11.29 -15.15
N THR A 178 -1.09 -11.80 -16.04
CA THR A 178 -2.50 -12.26 -16.01
C THR A 178 -2.48 -13.79 -16.25
N PRO A 179 -3.31 -14.59 -15.54
CA PRO A 179 -4.33 -14.16 -14.59
C PRO A 179 -3.72 -13.58 -13.29
N ALA A 180 -4.52 -12.79 -12.58
CA ALA A 180 -4.14 -12.23 -11.28
C ALA A 180 -3.69 -13.34 -10.33
N ALA A 181 -2.58 -13.13 -9.63
CA ALA A 181 -2.11 -14.06 -8.61
C ALA A 181 -3.20 -14.28 -7.55
N THR A 182 -3.43 -15.53 -7.18
CA THR A 182 -4.50 -15.92 -6.24
C THR A 182 -3.93 -16.50 -4.97
N ILE A 183 -4.16 -15.79 -3.86
CA ILE A 183 -3.94 -16.28 -2.50
C ILE A 183 -5.20 -17.04 -2.10
N THR A 184 -5.09 -18.36 -1.94
CA THR A 184 -6.21 -19.24 -1.56
C THR A 184 -6.15 -19.51 -0.06
N LEU A 185 -7.12 -19.01 0.68
CA LEU A 185 -7.17 -19.08 2.13
C LEU A 185 -7.67 -20.44 2.63
N ALA A 186 -6.99 -21.01 3.63
CA ALA A 186 -7.45 -22.19 4.38
C ALA A 186 -8.36 -21.80 5.55
N SER A 187 -8.25 -20.56 6.03
CA SER A 187 -9.11 -19.98 7.07
C SER A 187 -9.27 -18.48 6.86
N VAL A 188 -10.19 -17.85 7.57
CA VAL A 188 -10.42 -16.41 7.48
C VAL A 188 -9.14 -15.60 7.77
N LEU A 189 -8.91 -14.55 6.99
CA LEU A 189 -7.87 -13.57 7.27
C LEU A 189 -8.41 -12.57 8.32
N GLU A 190 -8.09 -12.83 9.59
CA GLU A 190 -8.49 -12.00 10.72
C GLU A 190 -7.53 -10.81 10.89
N ILE A 191 -8.09 -9.60 10.92
CA ILE A 191 -7.35 -8.37 11.19
C ILE A 191 -7.89 -7.79 12.51
N SER A 192 -7.06 -7.88 13.55
CA SER A 192 -7.45 -7.48 14.91
C SER A 192 -6.46 -6.49 15.52
N GLY A 193 -6.99 -5.36 16.01
CA GLY A 193 -6.21 -4.28 16.63
C GLY A 193 -5.13 -3.68 15.73
N LYS A 194 -5.31 -3.70 14.41
CA LYS A 194 -4.27 -3.33 13.43
C LYS A 194 -4.74 -2.22 12.49
N ALA A 195 -3.79 -1.41 12.05
CA ALA A 195 -4.02 -0.46 10.98
C ALA A 195 -3.25 -0.92 9.73
N LEU A 196 -3.92 -1.41 8.69
CA LEU A 196 -3.25 -2.01 7.54
C LEU A 196 -3.75 -1.42 6.23
N HIS A 197 -2.85 -1.23 5.28
CA HIS A 197 -3.19 -0.85 3.92
C HIS A 197 -2.66 -1.90 2.95
N PHE A 198 -3.55 -2.73 2.42
CA PHE A 198 -3.22 -3.67 1.35
C PHE A 198 -3.22 -2.94 0.01
N ASP A 199 -2.04 -2.66 -0.54
CA ASP A 199 -1.91 -1.93 -1.81
C ASP A 199 -1.39 -2.84 -2.92
N ALA A 200 -2.31 -3.22 -3.81
CA ALA A 200 -2.01 -3.96 -5.03
C ALA A 200 -2.04 -3.08 -6.30
N ARG A 201 -2.03 -1.74 -6.21
CA ARG A 201 -2.15 -0.86 -7.39
C ARG A 201 -0.99 -0.94 -8.36
N SER A 202 0.18 -1.40 -7.90
CA SER A 202 1.33 -1.67 -8.77
C SER A 202 1.21 -2.97 -9.56
N ILE A 203 0.18 -3.80 -9.30
CA ILE A 203 0.00 -5.13 -9.89
C ILE A 203 -1.01 -5.05 -11.03
N PRO A 204 -0.62 -5.32 -12.29
CA PRO A 204 -1.56 -5.42 -13.41
C PRO A 204 -2.63 -6.48 -13.15
N GLY A 205 -3.90 -6.09 -13.15
CA GLY A 205 -5.02 -6.99 -12.83
C GLY A 205 -5.24 -7.26 -11.33
N GLY A 206 -4.41 -6.69 -10.46
CA GLY A 206 -4.55 -6.77 -9.00
C GLY A 206 -4.19 -8.12 -8.40
N VAL A 207 -4.55 -8.31 -7.14
CA VAL A 207 -4.34 -9.57 -6.39
C VAL A 207 -5.68 -10.17 -5.98
N THR A 208 -5.83 -11.48 -6.19
CA THR A 208 -7.04 -12.22 -5.78
C THR A 208 -6.83 -12.85 -4.41
N LEU A 209 -7.76 -12.60 -3.49
CA LEU A 209 -7.87 -13.27 -2.20
C LEU A 209 -9.14 -14.12 -2.22
N SER A 210 -8.97 -15.44 -2.11
CA SER A 210 -10.03 -16.43 -2.29
C SER A 210 -10.31 -17.18 -1.00
N GLY A 211 -11.57 -17.19 -0.53
CA GLY A 211 -12.01 -18.01 0.61
C GLY A 211 -12.21 -19.49 0.27
N ASN A 212 -11.93 -19.87 -0.99
CA ASN A 212 -12.00 -21.25 -1.50
C ASN A 212 -13.35 -21.99 -1.30
N ASP A 213 -14.46 -21.26 -1.26
CA ASP A 213 -15.80 -21.74 -0.87
C ASP A 213 -15.83 -22.43 0.51
N ALA A 214 -14.83 -22.18 1.36
CA ALA A 214 -14.66 -22.87 2.63
C ALA A 214 -14.71 -21.93 3.83
N THR A 215 -14.36 -20.66 3.64
CA THR A 215 -14.21 -19.70 4.73
C THR A 215 -14.59 -18.29 4.32
N ARG A 216 -14.89 -17.43 5.30
CA ARG A 216 -14.93 -15.99 5.09
C ARG A 216 -13.58 -15.52 4.57
N VAL A 217 -13.54 -14.58 3.64
CA VAL A 217 -12.24 -14.10 3.13
C VAL A 217 -11.54 -13.19 4.15
N ILE A 218 -12.17 -12.08 4.54
CA ILE A 218 -11.56 -11.08 5.45
C ILE A 218 -12.52 -10.75 6.60
N SER A 219 -11.98 -10.65 7.82
CA SER A 219 -12.68 -10.14 9.00
C SER A 219 -11.87 -9.00 9.64
N VAL A 220 -12.52 -7.85 9.83
CA VAL A 220 -11.92 -6.64 10.41
C VAL A 220 -12.59 -6.33 11.74
N ASP A 221 -11.84 -6.38 12.83
CA ASP A 221 -12.37 -6.10 14.16
C ASP A 221 -12.60 -4.60 14.44
N ALA A 222 -13.33 -4.30 15.52
CA ALA A 222 -13.70 -2.94 15.88
C ALA A 222 -12.50 -2.01 16.21
N ALA A 223 -11.35 -2.58 16.56
CA ALA A 223 -10.13 -1.83 16.87
C ALA A 223 -9.24 -1.61 15.63
N SER A 224 -9.64 -2.12 14.46
CA SER A 224 -8.83 -2.08 13.24
C SER A 224 -9.25 -0.99 12.26
N THR A 225 -8.27 -0.47 11.53
CA THR A 225 -8.46 0.47 10.40
C THR A 225 -7.78 -0.11 9.17
N VAL A 226 -8.55 -0.51 8.17
CA VAL A 226 -8.03 -1.23 7.01
C VAL A 226 -8.34 -0.47 5.73
N GLU A 227 -7.35 -0.39 4.85
CA GLU A 227 -7.50 0.09 3.48
C GLU A 227 -7.10 -1.02 2.50
N ILE A 228 -7.88 -1.21 1.45
CA ILE A 228 -7.65 -2.23 0.42
C ILE A 228 -7.76 -1.56 -0.94
N ASP A 229 -6.69 -1.61 -1.73
CA ASP A 229 -6.64 -1.03 -3.07
C ASP A 229 -6.26 -2.08 -4.13
N ASN A 230 -7.03 -2.15 -5.23
CA ASN A 230 -6.80 -3.01 -6.39
C ASN A 230 -6.75 -4.53 -6.11
N MET A 231 -7.70 -5.03 -5.29
CA MET A 231 -7.80 -6.45 -4.98
C MET A 231 -9.12 -7.07 -5.47
N THR A 232 -9.12 -8.39 -5.64
CA THR A 232 -10.32 -9.20 -5.88
C THR A 232 -10.61 -10.07 -4.66
N ILE A 233 -11.75 -9.90 -4.02
CA ILE A 233 -12.21 -10.67 -2.86
C ILE A 233 -13.29 -11.64 -3.32
N THR A 234 -13.00 -12.94 -3.30
CA THR A 234 -13.87 -13.92 -3.96
C THR A 234 -14.02 -15.23 -3.21
N ARG A 235 -15.06 -16.00 -3.57
CA ARG A 235 -15.26 -17.39 -3.12
C ARG A 235 -15.25 -17.50 -1.59
N GLY A 236 -15.69 -16.45 -0.91
CA GLY A 236 -15.95 -16.47 0.52
C GLY A 236 -17.20 -17.28 0.82
N PHE A 237 -17.16 -18.09 1.87
CA PHE A 237 -18.27 -18.94 2.28
C PHE A 237 -18.46 -18.90 3.80
N ILE A 238 -19.70 -18.75 4.24
CA ILE A 238 -20.08 -18.93 5.64
C ILE A 238 -21.29 -19.87 5.71
N PRO A 239 -21.17 -21.02 6.43
CA PRO A 239 -22.31 -21.91 6.68
C PRO A 239 -23.31 -21.28 7.65
N ALA A 240 -24.49 -21.87 7.79
CA ALA A 240 -25.60 -21.33 8.59
C ALA A 240 -25.27 -21.29 10.11
N ALA A 241 -24.60 -20.23 10.55
CA ALA A 241 -24.27 -19.97 11.95
C ALA A 241 -24.23 -18.46 12.22
N LEU A 242 -25.39 -17.77 12.20
CA LEU A 242 -25.63 -16.36 12.57
C LEU A 242 -24.71 -15.27 11.97
N ASP A 243 -23.78 -15.64 11.11
CA ASP A 243 -22.72 -14.76 10.67
C ASP A 243 -23.03 -14.14 9.30
N GLN A 244 -22.40 -13.01 9.01
CA GLN A 244 -22.68 -12.17 7.84
C GLN A 244 -21.41 -11.79 7.11
N GLY A 245 -21.48 -11.48 5.82
CA GLY A 245 -20.30 -11.03 5.07
C GLY A 245 -19.34 -12.17 4.76
N ALA A 246 -19.69 -13.02 3.79
CA ALA A 246 -18.83 -14.14 3.41
C ALA A 246 -17.57 -13.68 2.67
N GLY A 247 -17.65 -12.62 1.87
CA GLY A 247 -16.45 -11.93 1.38
C GLY A 247 -15.76 -11.20 2.52
N VAL A 248 -16.45 -10.21 3.09
CA VAL A 248 -15.90 -9.30 4.09
C VAL A 248 -16.85 -9.13 5.27
N PHE A 249 -16.36 -9.33 6.48
CA PHE A 249 -17.00 -8.83 7.69
C PHE A 249 -16.23 -7.62 8.23
N ASN A 250 -16.94 -6.52 8.46
CA ASN A 250 -16.35 -5.29 9.00
C ASN A 250 -17.07 -4.83 10.27
N ALA A 251 -16.33 -4.85 11.39
CA ALA A 251 -16.71 -4.19 12.64
C ALA A 251 -15.87 -2.94 12.93
N GLY A 252 -14.74 -2.75 12.23
CA GLY A 252 -13.86 -1.59 12.37
C GLY A 252 -14.12 -0.50 11.33
N THR A 253 -13.04 0.15 10.90
CA THR A 253 -13.06 1.10 9.78
C THR A 253 -12.41 0.46 8.58
N LEU A 254 -13.17 0.23 7.51
CA LEU A 254 -12.67 -0.38 6.28
C LEU A 254 -12.95 0.53 5.08
N THR A 255 -11.90 0.86 4.34
CA THR A 255 -12.02 1.45 3.01
C THR A 255 -11.54 0.46 1.95
N VAL A 256 -12.37 0.21 0.94
CA VAL A 256 -12.01 -0.60 -0.22
C VAL A 256 -12.08 0.29 -1.45
N ARG A 257 -11.04 0.27 -2.28
CA ARG A 257 -10.92 1.11 -3.49
C ARG A 257 -10.50 0.30 -4.69
N ASP A 258 -11.03 0.65 -5.86
CA ASP A 258 -10.60 0.10 -7.15
C ASP A 258 -10.58 -1.44 -7.17
N SER A 259 -11.52 -2.07 -6.47
CA SER A 259 -11.50 -3.50 -6.15
C SER A 259 -12.79 -4.20 -6.53
N THR A 260 -12.73 -5.52 -6.67
CA THR A 260 -13.90 -6.35 -7.00
C THR A 260 -14.23 -7.30 -5.86
N ILE A 261 -15.49 -7.36 -5.44
CA ILE A 261 -16.00 -8.32 -4.46
C ILE A 261 -17.03 -9.20 -5.17
N LEU A 262 -16.68 -10.47 -5.45
CA LEU A 262 -17.53 -11.33 -6.27
C LEU A 262 -17.63 -12.78 -5.83
N ASN A 263 -18.71 -13.46 -6.25
CA ASN A 263 -18.89 -14.90 -6.02
C ASN A 263 -18.72 -15.32 -4.55
N ASN A 264 -19.14 -14.48 -3.62
CA ASN A 264 -19.16 -14.82 -2.20
C ASN A 264 -20.57 -15.28 -1.81
N HIS A 265 -20.66 -16.28 -0.93
CA HIS A 265 -21.92 -16.90 -0.53
C HIS A 265 -22.07 -16.95 0.99
N SER A 266 -23.15 -16.36 1.49
CA SER A 266 -23.55 -16.46 2.90
C SER A 266 -24.82 -17.30 3.02
N ALA A 267 -24.83 -18.27 3.93
CA ALA A 267 -26.06 -19.02 4.21
C ALA A 267 -27.14 -18.19 4.94
N GLN A 268 -26.82 -16.97 5.39
CA GLN A 268 -27.81 -16.07 6.00
C GLN A 268 -27.80 -14.68 5.35
N TYR A 269 -26.84 -13.83 5.72
CA TYR A 269 -26.85 -12.42 5.35
C TYR A 269 -25.56 -11.93 4.71
N GLY A 270 -25.66 -10.97 3.79
CA GLY A 270 -24.50 -10.25 3.26
C GLY A 270 -23.57 -11.18 2.50
N GLY A 271 -23.96 -11.63 1.32
CA GLY A 271 -23.14 -12.54 0.52
C GLY A 271 -21.75 -11.95 0.27
N ALA A 272 -21.69 -10.67 -0.11
CA ALA A 272 -20.43 -9.94 -0.28
C ALA A 272 -19.89 -9.41 1.06
N CYS A 273 -20.65 -8.52 1.70
CA CYS A 273 -20.19 -7.77 2.86
C CYS A 273 -21.21 -7.77 4.00
N GLY A 274 -20.74 -7.91 5.23
CA GLY A 274 -21.48 -7.68 6.46
C GLY A 274 -20.81 -6.55 7.23
N ASN A 275 -21.52 -5.44 7.44
CA ASN A 275 -20.98 -4.25 8.08
C ASN A 275 -21.74 -3.89 9.36
N VAL A 276 -21.00 -3.80 10.46
CA VAL A 276 -21.44 -3.22 11.74
C VAL A 276 -20.57 -2.02 12.17
N GLY A 277 -19.47 -1.77 11.46
CA GLY A 277 -18.57 -0.61 11.66
C GLY A 277 -18.76 0.46 10.58
N VAL A 278 -17.65 1.04 10.11
CA VAL A 278 -17.62 2.02 9.01
C VAL A 278 -17.05 1.36 7.76
N LEU A 279 -17.84 1.25 6.70
CA LEU A 279 -17.44 0.69 5.41
C LEU A 279 -17.55 1.76 4.32
N SER A 280 -16.45 2.04 3.64
CA SER A 280 -16.38 2.90 2.47
C SER A 280 -15.96 2.09 1.25
N LEU A 281 -16.78 2.10 0.21
CA LEU A 281 -16.53 1.42 -1.07
C LEU A 281 -16.41 2.48 -2.16
N VAL A 282 -15.24 2.59 -2.77
CA VAL A 282 -14.92 3.63 -3.76
C VAL A 282 -14.45 2.99 -5.06
N ARG A 283 -15.16 3.23 -6.17
CA ARG A 283 -14.85 2.61 -7.47
C ARG A 283 -14.76 1.08 -7.39
N CYS A 284 -15.67 0.48 -6.62
CA CYS A 284 -15.74 -0.96 -6.44
C CYS A 284 -16.79 -1.60 -7.35
N THR A 285 -16.56 -2.87 -7.70
CA THR A 285 -17.58 -3.74 -8.30
C THR A 285 -17.99 -4.83 -7.33
N ILE A 286 -19.26 -4.86 -6.93
CA ILE A 286 -19.86 -5.87 -6.05
C ILE A 286 -20.83 -6.70 -6.87
N THR A 287 -20.44 -7.93 -7.24
CA THR A 287 -21.21 -8.70 -8.23
C THR A 287 -21.27 -10.19 -7.98
N LYS A 288 -22.38 -10.84 -8.35
CA LYS A 288 -22.55 -12.30 -8.24
C LYS A 288 -22.38 -12.83 -6.81
N ASN A 289 -22.66 -12.00 -5.81
CA ASN A 289 -22.67 -12.43 -4.42
C ASN A 289 -24.07 -12.93 -4.05
N THR A 290 -24.14 -13.92 -3.17
CA THR A 290 -25.40 -14.59 -2.85
C THR A 290 -25.60 -14.74 -1.35
N ALA A 291 -26.84 -14.59 -0.91
CA ALA A 291 -27.26 -14.86 0.45
C ALA A 291 -28.53 -15.72 0.45
N SER A 292 -28.57 -16.79 1.25
CA SER A 292 -29.78 -17.64 1.29
C SER A 292 -30.97 -16.99 1.98
N PHE A 293 -30.74 -15.95 2.81
CA PHE A 293 -31.80 -15.17 3.46
C PHE A 293 -31.85 -13.74 2.90
N ASP A 294 -31.27 -12.74 3.55
CA ASP A 294 -31.36 -11.34 3.08
C ASP A 294 -29.98 -10.79 2.65
N ALA A 295 -29.96 -9.73 1.84
CA ALA A 295 -28.78 -8.98 1.42
C ALA A 295 -27.75 -9.83 0.67
N GLY A 296 -28.05 -10.20 -0.58
CA GLY A 296 -27.12 -10.96 -1.45
C GLY A 296 -25.78 -10.25 -1.64
N GLY A 297 -25.80 -8.93 -1.76
CA GLY A 297 -24.63 -8.07 -1.80
C GLY A 297 -24.15 -7.66 -0.41
N ILE A 298 -24.67 -6.55 0.10
CA ILE A 298 -24.16 -5.88 1.30
C ILE A 298 -25.25 -5.85 2.38
N ASN A 299 -24.96 -6.42 3.54
CA ASN A 299 -25.75 -6.23 4.75
C ASN A 299 -25.10 -5.15 5.62
N ASN A 300 -25.75 -3.98 5.77
CA ASN A 300 -25.30 -2.91 6.64
C ASN A 300 -26.12 -2.86 7.93
N ARG A 301 -25.78 -3.71 8.91
CA ARG A 301 -26.52 -3.87 10.15
C ARG A 301 -25.90 -3.06 11.29
N GLY A 302 -26.40 -1.84 11.48
CA GLY A 302 -25.96 -0.95 12.57
C GLY A 302 -24.63 -0.22 12.31
N GLY A 303 -24.04 -0.44 11.13
CA GLY A 303 -22.86 0.29 10.66
C GLY A 303 -23.18 1.48 9.76
N THR A 304 -22.13 2.18 9.33
CA THR A 304 -22.17 3.23 8.31
C THR A 304 -21.62 2.68 7.00
N LEU A 305 -22.38 2.84 5.91
CA LEU A 305 -21.97 2.47 4.55
C LEU A 305 -21.88 3.72 3.67
N LEU A 306 -20.74 3.91 3.01
CA LEU A 306 -20.56 4.88 1.94
C LEU A 306 -20.21 4.15 0.64
N LEU A 307 -20.96 4.45 -0.42
CA LEU A 307 -20.74 3.94 -1.78
C LEU A 307 -20.48 5.13 -2.69
N THR A 308 -19.28 5.21 -3.25
CA THR A 308 -18.86 6.27 -4.16
C THR A 308 -18.39 5.64 -5.46
N ASP A 309 -18.95 6.07 -6.59
CA ASP A 309 -18.57 5.63 -7.95
C ASP A 309 -18.50 4.10 -8.11
N SER A 310 -19.34 3.36 -7.37
CA SER A 310 -19.30 1.90 -7.28
C SER A 310 -20.51 1.26 -7.95
N THR A 311 -20.34 0.03 -8.44
CA THR A 311 -21.40 -0.76 -9.07
C THR A 311 -21.75 -1.97 -8.21
N ALA A 312 -23.03 -2.14 -7.87
CA ALA A 312 -23.57 -3.35 -7.29
C ALA A 312 -24.58 -3.98 -8.28
N SER A 313 -24.30 -5.20 -8.75
CA SER A 313 -25.09 -5.84 -9.82
C SER A 313 -25.10 -7.36 -9.66
N TYR A 314 -26.16 -8.04 -10.10
CA TYR A 314 -26.23 -9.51 -10.08
C TYR A 314 -25.99 -10.16 -8.71
N ASN A 315 -26.28 -9.43 -7.62
CA ASN A 315 -26.28 -10.01 -6.29
C ASN A 315 -27.69 -10.55 -5.99
N LEU A 316 -27.78 -11.67 -5.26
CA LEU A 316 -29.03 -12.42 -5.10
C LEU A 316 -29.26 -12.83 -3.64
N SER A 317 -30.44 -12.51 -3.12
CA SER A 317 -30.95 -12.99 -1.83
C SER A 317 -32.13 -13.97 -2.01
N GLY A 318 -32.36 -14.84 -1.02
CA GLY A 318 -33.61 -15.61 -0.93
C GLY A 318 -34.82 -14.78 -0.45
N GLY A 319 -34.55 -13.68 0.25
CA GLY A 319 -35.49 -12.72 0.81
C GLY A 319 -35.23 -11.31 0.28
N ASN A 320 -35.00 -10.35 1.18
CA ASN A 320 -34.89 -8.92 0.89
C ASN A 320 -33.48 -8.50 0.48
N GLY A 321 -33.38 -7.62 -0.52
CA GLY A 321 -32.13 -6.94 -0.89
C GLY A 321 -31.17 -7.80 -1.71
N GLY A 322 -31.05 -7.45 -2.99
CA GLY A 322 -30.09 -8.03 -3.93
C GLY A 322 -28.66 -7.77 -3.54
#